data_AF-A0AAV6L851-F1
#
_entry.id   AF-A0AAV6L851-F1
#
_cell.length_a   1.000
_cell.length_b   1.000
_cell.length_c   1.000
_cell.angle_alpha   90.00
_cell.angle_beta   90.00
_cell.angle_gamma   90.00
#
_symmetry.space_group_name_H-M   'P 1'
#
loop_
_entity.id
_entity.type
_entity.pdbx_description
1 polymer ?
#
loop_
_entity_poly.entity_id
_entity_poly.type
_entity_poly.pdbx_seq_one_letter_code
_entity_poly.pdbx_strand_id
1 'polypeptide(L)'
;MIVPLRPNLENLTAVYLPALQAILDSPLNASGMVQAVYINFGRPGIYEIRPQADFIKDSTPTAFENVLGGLFQTGRILRTDTAEELMLRIPDVPTVIARIQEDYMKIGCLSGAGALDGTNLQEYLTASSNDQSYFFVVGNFADKEIDHHIEDYVKVSQLDLNANAELRVVVNALQAKWGVL
;
A
#
# COMPACT_ATOMS: atom_id res chain seq x y z
N MET A 1 20.80 -19.42 -20.44
CA MET A 1 20.69 -19.03 -19.02
C MET A 1 19.92 -17.72 -18.98
N ILE A 2 18.60 -17.76 -18.77
CA ILE A 2 17.80 -16.55 -18.59
C ILE A 2 18.09 -16.10 -17.16
N VAL A 3 18.95 -15.09 -17.01
CA VAL A 3 19.04 -14.37 -15.74
C VAL A 3 17.68 -13.69 -15.60
N PRO A 4 16.84 -14.03 -14.60
CA PRO A 4 15.62 -13.27 -14.40
C PRO A 4 16.04 -11.82 -14.23
N LEU A 5 15.45 -10.92 -15.03
CA LEU A 5 15.63 -9.48 -14.87
C LEU A 5 15.38 -9.17 -13.40
N ARG A 6 16.44 -8.95 -12.63
CA ARG A 6 16.28 -8.43 -11.28
C ARG A 6 15.59 -7.08 -11.47
N PRO A 7 14.45 -6.84 -10.80
CA PRO A 7 13.85 -5.52 -10.82
C PRO A 7 14.93 -4.51 -10.46
N ASN A 8 14.95 -3.35 -11.12
CA ASN A 8 15.91 -2.29 -10.77
C ASN A 8 15.62 -1.84 -9.34
N LEU A 9 16.41 -2.32 -8.39
CA LEU A 9 16.17 -2.13 -6.95
C LEU A 9 16.27 -0.66 -6.55
N GLU A 10 17.12 0.12 -7.21
CA GLU A 10 17.26 1.56 -6.99
C GLU A 10 15.95 2.28 -7.32
N ASN A 11 15.37 1.98 -8.50
CA ASN A 11 14.09 2.55 -8.91
C ASN A 11 12.94 2.13 -8.00
N LEU A 12 12.88 0.85 -7.62
CA LEU A 12 11.85 0.38 -6.68
C LEU A 12 11.99 1.06 -5.32
N THR A 13 13.21 1.19 -4.82
CA THR A 13 13.47 1.83 -3.54
C THR A 13 13.04 3.28 -3.55
N ALA A 14 13.42 4.04 -4.58
CA ALA A 14 13.03 5.44 -4.72
C ALA A 14 11.50 5.65 -4.76
N VAL A 15 10.77 4.72 -5.36
CA VAL A 15 9.30 4.81 -5.49
C VAL A 15 8.58 4.36 -4.23
N TYR A 16 8.95 3.21 -3.67
CA TYR A 16 8.16 2.53 -2.65
C TYR A 16 8.59 2.81 -1.21
N LEU A 17 9.88 3.09 -0.96
CA LEU A 17 10.35 3.34 0.41
C LEU A 17 9.67 4.56 1.04
N PRO A 18 9.58 5.74 0.39
CA PRO A 18 8.93 6.90 0.99
C PRO A 18 7.43 6.67 1.26
N ALA A 19 6.76 5.92 0.37
CA ALA A 19 5.35 5.57 0.50
C ALA A 19 5.10 4.62 1.69
N LEU A 20 5.98 3.62 1.85
CA LEU A 20 5.91 2.71 2.98
C LEU A 20 6.17 3.41 4.31
N GLN A 21 7.19 4.26 4.37
CA GLN A 21 7.46 5.08 5.55
C GLN A 21 6.27 5.98 5.88
N ALA A 22 5.66 6.62 4.88
CA ALA A 22 4.47 7.44 5.08
C ALA A 22 3.29 6.69 5.72
N ILE A 23 3.14 5.39 5.46
CA ILE A 23 2.11 4.54 6.11
C ILE A 23 2.60 4.06 7.47
N LEU A 24 3.78 3.45 7.54
CA LEU A 24 4.26 2.75 8.73
C LEU A 24 4.67 3.70 9.86
N ASP A 25 5.12 4.92 9.55
CA ASP A 25 5.45 5.95 10.52
C ASP A 25 4.25 6.82 10.92
N SER A 26 3.09 6.58 10.31
CA SER A 26 1.91 7.39 10.60
C SER A 26 1.34 7.13 12.00
N PRO A 27 0.77 8.16 12.64
CA PRO A 27 -0.11 7.99 13.80
C PRO A 27 -1.21 6.95 13.59
N LEU A 28 -1.70 6.82 12.35
CA LEU A 28 -2.69 5.82 11.98
C LEU A 28 -2.18 4.39 12.22
N ASN A 29 -0.94 4.10 11.80
CA ASN A 29 -0.30 2.81 12.06
C ASN A 29 0.00 2.61 13.55
N ALA A 30 0.53 3.64 14.22
CA ALA A 30 0.83 3.60 15.65
C ALA A 30 -0.42 3.31 16.52
N SER A 31 -1.61 3.72 16.03
CA SER A 31 -2.90 3.47 16.67
C SER A 31 -3.49 2.09 16.34
N GLY A 32 -2.78 1.24 15.60
CA GLY A 32 -3.21 -0.11 15.23
C GLY A 32 -4.31 -0.15 14.16
N MET A 33 -4.54 0.95 13.44
CA MET A 33 -5.61 1.04 12.42
C MET A 33 -5.18 0.52 11.04
N VAL A 34 -3.87 0.41 10.79
CA VAL A 34 -3.35 -0.24 9.57
C VAL A 34 -3.22 -1.74 9.85
N GLN A 35 -3.92 -2.58 9.09
CA GLN A 35 -3.87 -4.04 9.27
C GLN A 35 -2.84 -4.74 8.38
N ALA A 36 -2.66 -4.26 7.15
CA ALA A 36 -1.70 -4.75 6.20
C ALA A 36 -1.45 -3.71 5.10
N VAL A 37 -0.28 -3.77 4.48
CA VAL A 37 0.03 -3.03 3.25
C VAL A 37 0.36 -4.05 2.16
N TYR A 38 -0.21 -3.88 0.97
CA TYR A 38 0.08 -4.74 -0.18
C TYR A 38 0.79 -3.93 -1.26
N ILE A 39 1.91 -4.44 -1.76
CA ILE A 39 2.67 -3.80 -2.84
C ILE A 39 2.80 -4.73 -4.03
N ASN A 40 2.43 -4.22 -5.20
CA ASN A 40 2.71 -4.87 -6.47
C ASN A 40 4.01 -4.30 -7.07
N PHE A 41 5.13 -4.99 -6.87
CA PHE A 41 6.42 -4.65 -7.51
C PHE A 41 6.50 -5.16 -8.98
N GLY A 42 5.41 -5.71 -9.52
CA GLY A 42 5.40 -6.49 -10.75
C GLY A 42 5.71 -7.97 -10.50
N ARG A 43 6.11 -8.70 -11.55
CA ARG A 43 6.50 -10.11 -11.41
C ARG A 43 7.67 -10.24 -10.40
N PRO A 44 7.66 -11.24 -9.49
CA PRO A 44 6.84 -12.46 -9.53
C PRO A 44 5.55 -12.44 -8.69
N GLY A 45 5.08 -11.31 -8.17
CA GLY A 45 3.83 -11.29 -7.39
C GLY A 45 3.62 -10.03 -6.57
N ILE A 46 2.60 -10.07 -5.71
CA ILE A 46 2.26 -9.01 -4.76
C ILE A 46 2.91 -9.34 -3.42
N TYR A 47 3.16 -8.34 -2.59
CA TYR A 47 3.84 -8.53 -1.31
C TYR A 47 3.02 -7.90 -0.20
N GLU A 48 2.61 -8.73 0.75
CA GLU A 48 2.02 -8.29 2.01
C GLU A 48 3.12 -7.85 2.96
N ILE A 49 2.91 -6.70 3.61
CA ILE A 49 3.82 -6.09 4.58
C ILE A 49 3.02 -5.88 5.85
N ARG A 50 3.56 -6.43 6.95
CA ARG A 50 2.95 -6.30 8.26
C ARG A 50 3.15 -4.88 8.80
N PRO A 51 2.15 -4.31 9.49
CA PRO A 51 2.24 -3.01 10.16
C PRO A 51 3.42 -2.89 11.15
N GLN A 52 3.87 -4.03 11.70
CA GLN A 52 4.97 -4.17 12.67
C GLN A 52 6.36 -4.28 12.01
N ALA A 53 6.48 -4.06 10.70
CA ALA A 53 7.75 -4.10 9.96
C ALA A 53 8.63 -2.87 10.25
N ASP A 54 9.05 -2.72 11.51
CA ASP A 54 9.78 -1.55 12.02
C ASP A 54 11.11 -1.29 11.32
N PHE A 55 11.72 -2.31 10.71
CA PHE A 55 12.95 -2.15 9.95
C PHE A 55 12.79 -1.26 8.70
N ILE A 56 11.55 -0.96 8.27
CA ILE A 56 11.25 -0.08 7.13
C ILE A 56 11.24 1.40 7.56
N LYS A 57 10.82 1.68 8.80
CA LYS A 57 10.60 3.03 9.34
C LYS A 57 11.83 3.92 9.20
N ASP A 58 12.96 3.48 9.73
CA ASP A 58 14.23 4.22 9.68
C ASP A 58 15.19 3.71 8.59
N SER A 59 14.68 3.02 7.57
CA SER A 59 15.54 2.42 6.54
C SER A 59 16.15 3.47 5.63
N THR A 60 17.46 3.33 5.36
CA THR A 60 18.08 4.01 4.22
C THR A 60 17.71 3.30 2.91
N PRO A 61 17.86 3.96 1.74
CA PRO A 61 17.65 3.31 0.45
C PRO A 61 18.46 2.02 0.31
N THR A 62 19.76 2.04 0.61
CA THR A 62 20.63 0.85 0.51
C THR A 62 20.20 -0.27 1.47
N ALA A 63 19.74 0.06 2.68
CA ALA A 63 19.22 -0.95 3.60
C ALA A 63 17.92 -1.59 3.05
N PHE A 64 17.04 -0.78 2.46
CA PHE A 64 15.80 -1.26 1.87
C PHE A 64 16.05 -2.11 0.61
N GLU A 65 17.01 -1.75 -0.24
CA GLU A 65 17.44 -2.57 -1.37
C GLU A 65 17.90 -3.96 -0.93
N ASN A 66 18.65 -4.05 0.16
CA ASN A 66 19.08 -5.34 0.72
C ASN A 66 17.89 -6.17 1.20
N VAL A 67 16.89 -5.54 1.85
CA VAL A 67 15.65 -6.22 2.23
C VAL A 67 14.90 -6.72 1.00
N LEU A 68 14.69 -5.88 -0.02
CA LEU A 68 14.02 -6.28 -1.26
C LEU A 68 14.78 -7.42 -1.97
N GLY A 69 16.11 -7.37 -1.97
CA GLY A 69 16.96 -8.42 -2.49
C GLY A 69 16.74 -9.76 -1.80
N GLY A 70 16.63 -9.75 -0.47
CA GLY A 70 16.26 -10.93 0.32
C GLY A 70 14.84 -11.40 0.02
N LEU A 71 13.86 -10.49 0.06
CA LEU A 71 12.45 -10.76 -0.17
C LEU A 71 12.19 -11.37 -1.56
N PHE A 72 12.86 -10.89 -2.60
CA PHE A 72 12.73 -11.42 -3.95
C PHE A 72 13.38 -12.80 -4.12
N GLN A 73 14.39 -13.13 -3.32
CA GLN A 73 15.01 -14.47 -3.33
C GLN A 73 14.18 -15.49 -2.55
N THR A 74 13.69 -15.13 -1.36
CA THR A 74 13.06 -16.07 -0.42
C THR A 74 11.53 -16.06 -0.47
N GLY A 75 10.94 -14.97 -0.95
CA GLY A 75 9.50 -14.72 -0.89
C GLY A 75 9.00 -14.28 0.49
N ARG A 76 9.87 -14.12 1.48
CA ARG A 76 9.46 -13.69 2.83
C ARG A 76 10.59 -13.06 3.63
N ILE A 77 10.23 -12.18 4.55
CA ILE A 77 11.13 -11.62 5.58
C ILE A 77 10.57 -12.00 6.95
N LEU A 78 11.44 -12.56 7.79
CA LEU A 78 11.10 -12.98 9.15
C LEU A 78 11.84 -12.08 10.15
N ARG A 79 11.20 -11.77 11.27
CA ARG A 79 11.86 -11.14 12.42
C ARG A 79 12.87 -12.12 13.01
N THR A 80 14.09 -11.67 13.23
CA THR A 80 15.23 -12.53 13.58
C THR A 80 15.08 -13.26 14.92
N ASP A 81 14.40 -12.65 15.88
CA ASP A 81 14.27 -13.15 17.26
C ASP A 81 13.05 -14.06 17.47
N THR A 82 11.93 -13.77 16.80
CA THR A 82 10.63 -14.43 17.00
C THR A 82 10.22 -15.32 15.84
N ALA A 83 10.91 -15.22 14.69
CA ALA A 83 10.48 -15.82 13.42
C ALA A 83 9.09 -15.35 12.95
N GLU A 84 8.57 -14.25 13.48
CA GLU A 84 7.36 -13.59 13.00
C GLU A 84 7.54 -13.17 11.54
N GLU A 85 6.54 -13.41 10.68
CA GLU A 85 6.61 -13.01 9.28
C GLU A 85 6.23 -11.54 9.11
N LEU A 86 7.19 -10.72 8.66
CA LEU A 86 7.01 -9.27 8.47
C LEU A 86 6.67 -8.91 7.03
N MET A 87 7.09 -9.72 6.07
CA MET A 87 6.72 -9.57 4.66
C MET A 87 6.53 -10.94 4.03
N LEU A 88 5.54 -11.07 3.14
CA LEU A 88 5.22 -12.31 2.44
C LEU A 88 4.85 -12.03 0.99
N ARG A 89 5.39 -12.83 0.07
CA ARG A 89 4.96 -12.87 -1.32
C ARG A 89 3.61 -13.59 -1.45
N ILE A 90 2.65 -12.88 -2.02
CA ILE A 90 1.36 -13.35 -2.46
C ILE A 90 1.41 -13.59 -3.98
N PRO A 91 0.92 -14.74 -4.49
CA PRO A 91 1.09 -15.09 -5.90
C PRO A 91 0.34 -14.17 -6.87
N ASP A 92 -0.84 -13.67 -6.50
CA ASP A 92 -1.75 -12.96 -7.40
C ASP A 92 -2.76 -12.06 -6.66
N VAL A 93 -3.48 -11.23 -7.42
CA VAL A 93 -4.52 -10.32 -6.92
C VAL A 93 -5.68 -11.09 -6.25
N PRO A 94 -6.25 -12.15 -6.83
CA PRO A 94 -7.35 -12.89 -6.19
C PRO A 94 -7.00 -13.40 -4.80
N THR A 95 -5.75 -13.84 -4.58
CA THR A 95 -5.29 -14.28 -3.25
C THR A 95 -5.12 -13.11 -2.28
N VAL A 96 -4.83 -11.89 -2.76
CA VAL A 96 -4.89 -10.68 -1.91
C VAL A 96 -6.34 -10.41 -1.52
N ILE A 97 -7.26 -10.40 -2.49
CA ILE A 97 -8.68 -10.14 -2.25
C ILE A 97 -9.29 -11.15 -1.27
N ALA A 98 -8.94 -12.43 -1.38
CA ALA A 98 -9.41 -13.47 -0.47
C ALA A 98 -8.91 -13.33 0.98
N ARG A 99 -7.88 -12.49 1.24
CA ARG A 99 -7.41 -12.16 2.60
C ARG A 99 -8.09 -10.93 3.20
N ILE A 100 -8.74 -10.12 2.37
CA ILE A 100 -9.45 -8.93 2.80
C ILE A 100 -10.83 -9.37 3.30
N GLN A 101 -11.25 -8.85 4.45
CA GLN A 101 -12.57 -9.17 5.01
C GLN A 101 -13.67 -8.58 4.10
N GLU A 102 -14.81 -9.26 4.01
CA GLU A 102 -15.89 -8.88 3.08
C GLU A 102 -16.47 -7.47 3.36
N ASP A 103 -16.40 -7.01 4.60
CA ASP A 103 -16.90 -5.70 5.06
C ASP A 103 -15.98 -4.52 4.71
N TYR A 104 -14.78 -4.78 4.18
CA TYR A 104 -13.87 -3.73 3.72
C TYR A 104 -14.36 -3.15 2.39
N MET A 105 -14.62 -1.85 2.39
CA MET A 105 -14.91 -1.09 1.19
C MET A 105 -13.62 -0.93 0.36
N LYS A 106 -13.60 -1.46 -0.87
CA LYS A 106 -12.43 -1.45 -1.75
C LYS A 106 -12.49 -0.22 -2.65
N ILE A 107 -11.58 0.73 -2.42
CA ILE A 107 -11.64 2.06 -3.01
C ILE A 107 -10.44 2.29 -3.93
N GLY A 108 -10.72 2.69 -5.17
CA GLY A 108 -9.71 3.20 -6.10
C GLY A 108 -9.43 4.69 -5.86
N CYS A 109 -8.16 5.05 -5.70
CA CYS A 109 -7.73 6.45 -5.57
C CYS A 109 -7.43 7.05 -6.94
N LEU A 110 -8.11 8.14 -7.28
CA LEU A 110 -7.92 8.89 -8.51
C LEU A 110 -7.20 10.21 -8.24
N SER A 111 -6.21 10.54 -9.08
CA SER A 111 -5.53 11.83 -9.07
C SER A 111 -5.40 12.38 -10.47
N GLY A 112 -5.46 13.70 -10.60
CA GLY A 112 -5.25 14.39 -11.87
C GLY A 112 -6.52 14.85 -12.56
N ALA A 113 -6.39 15.90 -13.37
CA ALA A 113 -7.51 16.52 -14.08
C ALA A 113 -8.12 15.60 -15.16
N GLY A 114 -7.34 14.64 -15.68
CA GLY A 114 -7.81 13.65 -16.66
C GLY A 114 -8.35 12.36 -16.07
N ALA A 115 -8.26 12.15 -14.75
CA ALA A 115 -8.82 10.97 -14.11
C ALA A 115 -10.35 11.05 -14.06
N LEU A 116 -11.02 9.89 -13.99
CA LEU A 116 -12.48 9.77 -13.89
C LEU A 116 -13.06 10.74 -12.84
N ASP A 117 -14.28 11.20 -13.08
CA ASP A 117 -15.03 11.93 -12.08
C ASP A 117 -15.34 10.97 -10.91
N GLY A 118 -15.00 11.41 -9.71
CA GLY A 118 -15.20 10.67 -8.47
C GLY A 118 -15.47 11.63 -7.32
N THR A 119 -16.12 11.16 -6.27
CA THR A 119 -16.41 11.95 -5.08
C THR A 119 -15.10 12.40 -4.42
N ASN A 120 -15.05 13.63 -3.90
CA ASN A 120 -13.88 14.08 -3.14
C ASN A 120 -13.65 13.14 -1.94
N LEU A 121 -12.41 12.73 -1.70
CA LEU A 121 -12.07 11.79 -0.61
C LEU A 121 -12.62 12.24 0.76
N GLN A 122 -12.51 13.52 1.11
CA GLN A 122 -12.96 14.00 2.42
C GLN A 122 -14.48 13.97 2.56
N GLU A 123 -15.19 14.34 1.48
CA GLU A 123 -16.65 14.27 1.44
C GLU A 123 -17.12 12.81 1.55
N TYR A 124 -16.47 11.91 0.81
CA TYR A 124 -16.74 10.48 0.84
C TYR A 124 -16.58 9.89 2.24
N LEU A 125 -15.44 10.19 2.88
CA LEU A 125 -15.13 9.73 4.23
C LEU A 125 -16.07 10.31 5.29
N THR A 126 -16.48 11.58 5.14
CA THR A 126 -17.41 12.25 6.07
C THR A 126 -18.83 11.68 5.96
N ALA A 127 -19.26 11.31 4.76
CA ALA A 127 -20.58 10.70 4.53
C ALA A 127 -20.66 9.24 5.01
N SER A 128 -19.52 8.59 5.19
CA SER A 128 -19.43 7.18 5.60
C SER A 128 -19.48 6.99 7.12
N SER A 129 -19.94 5.81 7.57
CA SER A 129 -19.88 5.41 8.98
C SER A 129 -18.44 5.47 9.54
N ASN A 130 -18.30 5.71 10.85
CA ASN A 130 -16.99 5.66 11.52
C ASN A 130 -16.47 4.24 11.70
N ASP A 131 -17.36 3.25 11.73
CA ASP A 131 -17.03 1.82 11.85
C ASP A 131 -16.68 1.18 10.49
N GLN A 132 -16.70 1.95 9.39
CA GLN A 132 -16.40 1.43 8.06
C GLN A 132 -14.91 1.13 7.92
N SER A 133 -14.60 -0.11 7.52
CA SER A 133 -13.26 -0.52 7.12
C SER A 133 -13.00 -0.25 5.65
N TYR A 134 -11.77 0.11 5.29
CA TYR A 134 -11.41 0.47 3.92
C TYR A 134 -10.18 -0.28 3.43
N PHE A 135 -10.18 -0.61 2.14
CA PHE A 135 -9.02 -1.08 1.39
C PHE A 135 -8.76 -0.11 0.23
N PHE A 136 -7.80 0.79 0.41
CA PHE A 136 -7.44 1.77 -0.62
C PHE A 136 -6.42 1.19 -1.60
N VAL A 137 -6.72 1.31 -2.89
CA VAL A 137 -5.84 0.99 -4.01
C VAL A 137 -5.27 2.29 -4.56
N VAL A 138 -3.95 2.47 -4.48
CA VAL A 138 -3.26 3.73 -4.81
C VAL A 138 -2.20 3.51 -5.88
N GLY A 139 -2.02 4.50 -6.75
CA GLY A 139 -1.10 4.44 -7.89
C GLY A 139 -1.74 3.90 -9.16
N ASN A 140 -0.90 3.57 -10.13
CA ASN A 140 -1.36 3.19 -11.46
C ASN A 140 -2.00 1.80 -11.45
N PHE A 141 -3.29 1.70 -11.82
CA PHE A 141 -4.07 0.47 -12.01
C PHE A 141 -3.59 -0.38 -13.21
N ALA A 142 -2.28 -0.40 -13.48
CA ALA A 142 -1.68 -1.14 -14.58
C ALA A 142 -2.02 -2.64 -14.52
N ASP A 143 -2.33 -3.13 -13.32
CA ASP A 143 -2.98 -4.41 -13.12
C ASP A 143 -4.50 -4.25 -13.24
N LYS A 144 -5.06 -4.58 -14.41
CA LYS A 144 -6.52 -4.55 -14.62
C LYS A 144 -7.27 -5.55 -13.75
N GLU A 145 -6.57 -6.49 -13.10
CA GLU A 145 -7.22 -7.49 -12.26
C GLU A 145 -7.74 -6.87 -10.95
N ILE A 146 -6.97 -5.98 -10.30
CA ILE A 146 -7.44 -5.31 -9.07
C ILE A 146 -8.63 -4.38 -9.33
N ASP A 147 -8.70 -3.80 -10.52
CA ASP A 147 -9.76 -2.89 -10.94
C ASP A 147 -11.16 -3.54 -10.88
N HIS A 148 -11.27 -4.83 -11.23
CA HIS A 148 -12.52 -5.59 -11.15
C HIS A 148 -13.04 -5.79 -9.72
N HIS A 149 -12.20 -5.54 -8.70
CA HIS A 149 -12.54 -5.68 -7.29
C HIS A 149 -12.76 -4.34 -6.59
N ILE A 150 -12.58 -3.22 -7.30
CA ILE A 150 -12.87 -1.89 -6.77
C ILE A 150 -14.38 -1.67 -6.76
N GLU A 151 -14.89 -1.25 -5.61
CA GLU A 151 -16.33 -1.02 -5.38
C GLU A 151 -16.70 0.45 -5.62
N ASP A 152 -15.75 1.38 -5.42
CA ASP A 152 -15.95 2.80 -5.70
C ASP A 152 -14.63 3.53 -5.95
N TYR A 153 -14.69 4.71 -6.56
CA TYR A 153 -13.54 5.57 -6.79
C TYR A 153 -13.69 6.93 -6.11
N VAL A 154 -12.59 7.39 -5.51
CA VAL A 154 -12.51 8.70 -4.86
C VAL A 154 -11.45 9.56 -5.52
N LYS A 155 -11.76 10.85 -5.67
CA LYS A 155 -10.82 11.86 -6.13
C LYS A 155 -9.97 12.32 -4.94
N VAL A 156 -8.69 11.97 -4.96
CA VAL A 156 -7.70 12.36 -3.95
C VAL A 156 -7.13 13.74 -4.25
N SER A 157 -6.94 14.07 -5.54
CA SER A 157 -6.42 15.37 -5.97
C SER A 157 -6.79 15.69 -7.42
N GLN A 158 -6.86 16.99 -7.73
CA GLN A 158 -7.02 17.49 -9.10
C GLN A 158 -5.68 17.58 -9.85
N LEU A 159 -4.56 17.51 -9.13
CA LEU A 159 -3.21 17.48 -9.70
C LEU A 159 -2.78 16.03 -9.91
N ASP A 160 -1.94 15.77 -10.91
CA ASP A 160 -1.30 14.46 -11.08
C ASP A 160 -0.29 14.25 -9.94
N LEU A 161 -0.61 13.35 -9.01
CA LEU A 161 0.25 13.01 -7.88
C LEU A 161 0.97 11.68 -8.16
N ASN A 162 2.13 11.50 -7.54
CA ASN A 162 2.71 10.17 -7.43
C ASN A 162 2.06 9.41 -6.27
N ALA A 163 2.22 8.08 -6.26
CA ALA A 163 1.60 7.21 -5.26
C ALA A 163 1.95 7.59 -3.81
N ASN A 164 3.17 8.06 -3.54
CA ASN A 164 3.54 8.54 -2.20
C ASN A 164 2.72 9.77 -1.79
N ALA A 165 2.60 10.77 -2.67
CA ALA A 165 1.80 11.96 -2.38
C ALA A 165 0.31 11.61 -2.20
N GLU A 166 -0.24 10.74 -3.05
CA GLU A 166 -1.62 10.23 -2.91
C GLU A 166 -1.83 9.51 -1.56
N LEU A 167 -0.93 8.59 -1.20
CA LEU A 167 -1.00 7.85 0.07
C LEU A 167 -0.97 8.80 1.27
N ARG A 168 -0.13 9.84 1.24
CA ARG A 168 -0.11 10.84 2.31
C ARG A 168 -1.43 11.58 2.45
N VAL A 169 -2.12 11.87 1.35
CA VAL A 169 -3.47 12.46 1.41
C VAL A 169 -4.46 11.48 2.04
N VAL A 170 -4.43 10.21 1.63
CA VAL A 170 -5.30 9.15 2.18
C VAL A 170 -5.08 8.95 3.68
N VAL A 171 -3.82 8.77 4.10
CA VAL A 171 -3.44 8.58 5.51
C VAL A 171 -3.90 9.77 6.36
N ASN A 172 -3.64 11.00 5.91
CA ASN A 172 -4.07 12.21 6.63
C ASN A 172 -5.59 12.33 6.72
N ALA A 173 -6.31 11.96 5.66
CA ALA A 173 -7.77 12.01 5.66
C ALA A 173 -8.38 10.98 6.62
N LEU A 174 -7.81 9.76 6.68
CA LEU A 174 -8.23 8.73 7.63
C LEU A 174 -7.91 9.12 9.08
N GLN A 175 -6.74 9.70 9.32
CA GLN A 175 -6.40 10.25 10.64
C GLN A 175 -7.40 11.31 11.08
N ALA A 176 -7.77 12.23 10.18
CA ALA A 176 -8.78 13.26 10.47
C ALA A 176 -10.17 12.64 10.74
N LYS A 177 -10.59 11.66 9.92
CA LYS A 177 -11.88 10.95 10.11
C LYS A 177 -11.97 10.28 11.48
N TRP A 178 -10.90 9.61 11.91
CA TRP A 178 -10.90 8.82 13.13
C TRP A 178 -10.30 9.54 14.34
N GLY A 179 -9.93 10.82 14.21
CA GLY A 179 -9.40 11.62 15.31
C GLY A 179 -8.05 11.14 15.83
N VAL A 180 -7.21 10.56 14.96
CA VAL A 180 -5.85 10.10 15.29
C VAL A 180 -4.86 11.25 15.10
N LEU A 181 -4.13 11.59 16.16
CA LEU A 181 -3.19 12.72 16.23
C LEU A 181 -1.73 12.28 16.09
#